data_AF-A0A4Q3N7F4-F1
#
_entry.id   AF-A0A4Q3N7F4-F1
#
_cell.length_a   1.000
_cell.length_b   1.000
_cell.length_c   1.000
_cell.angle_alpha   90.00
_cell.angle_beta   90.00
_cell.angle_gamma   90.00
#
_symmetry.space_group_name_H-M   'P 1'
#
loop_
_entity.id
_entity.type
_entity.pdbx_description
1 polymer ?
#
loop_
_entity_poly.entity_id
_entity_poly.type
_entity_poly.pdbx_seq_one_letter_code
_entity_poly.pdbx_strand_id
1 'polypeptide(L)'
;MNTIAASNLNPPGQPGLTLSVEGMTCASCAGRVEKALLKVPGVASAEVNLATETAEVRWSVPGTDVAALTAAVEKAGYKAHLRQETPPGVAPTVSANAWWPV
;
A
#
# COMPACT_ATOMS: atom_id res chain seq x y z
N MET A 1 -30.15 -3.00 21.66
CA MET A 1 -29.25 -1.85 21.46
C MET A 1 -27.85 -2.42 21.53
N ASN A 2 -27.16 -2.63 20.40
CA ASN A 2 -25.71 -2.76 20.34
C ASN A 2 -25.28 -2.72 18.86
N THR A 3 -24.80 -1.55 18.47
CA THR A 3 -24.28 -1.21 17.15
C THR A 3 -22.84 -1.71 17.06
N ILE A 4 -22.62 -2.86 16.42
CA ILE A 4 -21.26 -3.29 16.04
C ILE A 4 -20.96 -2.64 14.68
N ALA A 5 -20.14 -1.59 14.73
CA ALA A 5 -19.58 -0.94 13.56
C ALA A 5 -18.67 -1.93 12.82
N ALA A 6 -19.16 -2.48 11.71
CA ALA A 6 -18.30 -3.05 10.68
C ALA A 6 -17.63 -1.88 9.92
N SER A 7 -16.67 -1.21 10.57
CA SER A 7 -15.80 -0.21 9.93
C SER A 7 -14.70 -0.90 9.11
N ASN A 8 -15.09 -1.78 8.18
CA ASN A 8 -14.18 -2.31 7.17
C ASN A 8 -14.60 -1.78 5.79
N LEU A 9 -14.46 -0.47 5.61
CA LEU A 9 -14.59 0.17 4.30
C LEU A 9 -13.21 0.24 3.63
N ASN A 10 -12.61 -0.92 3.34
CA ASN A 10 -11.77 -1.02 2.16
C ASN A 10 -12.69 -1.53 1.03
N PRO A 11 -13.34 -0.66 0.25
CA PRO A 11 -14.10 -1.12 -0.91
C PRO A 11 -13.12 -1.82 -1.87
N PRO A 12 -13.39 -3.08 -2.27
CA PRO A 12 -12.59 -3.77 -3.28
C PRO A 12 -12.76 -3.01 -4.59
N GLY A 13 -11.72 -2.28 -5.02
CA GLY A 13 -11.73 -1.56 -6.30
C GLY A 13 -11.05 -0.18 -6.32
N GLN A 14 -10.57 0.34 -5.20
CA GLN A 14 -9.77 1.57 -5.23
C GLN A 14 -8.33 1.23 -5.63
N PRO A 15 -7.84 1.76 -6.77
CA PRO A 15 -6.53 1.41 -7.25
C PRO A 15 -5.47 2.10 -6.36
N GLY A 16 -4.48 1.31 -5.95
CA GLY A 16 -3.44 1.72 -5.02
C GLY A 16 -2.33 0.68 -4.97
N LEU A 17 -1.26 1.00 -4.25
CA LEU A 17 -0.15 0.09 -4.03
C LEU A 17 0.39 0.25 -2.61
N THR A 18 1.20 -0.72 -2.23
CA THR A 18 1.94 -0.71 -0.96
C THR A 18 3.43 -0.60 -1.27
N LEU A 19 4.12 0.32 -0.60
CA LEU A 19 5.57 0.44 -0.63
C LEU A 19 6.16 -0.10 0.66
N SER A 20 7.27 -0.84 0.56
CA SER A 20 8.15 -1.09 1.70
C SER A 20 9.15 0.04 1.79
N VAL A 21 9.29 0.65 2.97
CA VAL A 21 10.14 1.83 3.19
C VAL A 21 11.19 1.52 4.25
N GLU A 22 12.46 1.64 3.87
CA GLU A 22 13.59 1.34 4.76
C GLU A 22 14.10 2.60 5.48
N GLY A 23 14.62 2.41 6.69
CA GLY A 23 15.29 3.46 7.47
C GLY A 23 14.34 4.33 8.30
N MET A 24 13.06 3.97 8.41
CA MET A 24 12.14 4.61 9.34
C MET A 24 12.33 4.05 10.76
N THR A 25 12.85 4.86 11.68
CA THR A 25 13.13 4.42 13.07
C THR A 25 12.26 5.08 14.13
N CYS A 26 11.39 6.02 13.74
CA CYS A 26 10.48 6.70 14.67
C CYS A 26 9.21 7.22 13.98
N ALA A 27 8.19 7.55 14.77
CA ALA A 27 6.92 8.08 14.26
C ALA A 27 7.08 9.38 13.45
N SER A 28 8.08 10.21 13.80
CA SER A 28 8.38 11.42 13.04
C SER A 28 8.95 11.12 11.65
N CYS A 29 9.69 10.01 11.47
CA CYS A 29 10.16 9.56 10.16
C CYS A 29 8.98 9.13 9.28
N ALA A 30 8.05 8.34 9.85
CA ALA A 30 6.83 7.94 9.15
C ALA A 30 6.02 9.15 8.67
N GLY A 31 5.84 10.16 9.53
CA GLY A 31 5.14 11.39 9.14
C GLY A 31 5.86 12.24 8.07
N ARG A 32 7.19 12.13 7.93
CA ARG A 32 7.92 12.77 6.81
C ARG A 32 7.66 12.05 5.49
N VAL A 33 7.70 10.72 5.51
CA VAL A 33 7.43 9.87 4.35
C VAL A 33 6.00 10.07 3.85
N GLU A 34 5.01 10.04 4.75
CA GLU A 34 3.61 10.27 4.41
C GLU A 34 3.40 11.63 3.72
N LYS A 35 3.95 12.70 4.29
CA LYS A 35 3.89 14.05 3.71
C LYS A 35 4.61 14.15 2.37
N ALA A 36 5.63 13.35 2.11
CA ALA A 36 6.31 13.31 0.82
C ALA A 36 5.43 12.63 -0.24
N LEU A 37 4.79 11.53 0.12
CA LEU A 37 3.88 10.80 -0.77
C LEU A 37 2.64 11.62 -1.13
N LEU A 38 2.03 12.31 -0.16
CA LEU A 38 0.88 13.20 -0.40
C LEU A 38 1.17 14.39 -1.32
N LYS A 39 2.44 14.73 -1.55
CA LYS A 39 2.83 15.77 -2.51
C LYS A 39 2.94 15.27 -3.94
N VAL A 40 2.90 13.96 -4.16
CA VAL A 40 2.99 13.38 -5.50
C VAL A 40 1.64 13.59 -6.21
N PRO A 41 1.63 14.19 -7.42
CA PRO A 41 0.40 14.38 -8.18
C PRO A 41 -0.31 13.05 -8.44
N GLY A 42 -1.62 13.01 -8.19
CA GLY A 42 -2.46 11.82 -8.38
C GLY A 42 -2.68 10.99 -7.12
N VAL A 43 -1.89 11.21 -6.06
CA VAL A 43 -2.12 10.59 -4.74
C VAL A 43 -3.36 11.20 -4.08
N ALA A 44 -4.30 10.34 -3.70
CA ALA A 44 -5.51 10.68 -2.98
C ALA A 44 -5.30 10.62 -1.46
N SER A 45 -4.64 9.54 -1.02
CA SER A 45 -4.28 9.30 0.37
C SER A 45 -2.99 8.51 0.44
N ALA A 46 -2.22 8.75 1.50
CA ALA A 46 -1.09 7.91 1.89
C ALA A 46 -1.18 7.66 3.40
N GLU A 47 -1.00 6.41 3.82
CA GLU A 47 -0.84 6.03 5.22
C GLU A 47 0.48 5.29 5.40
N VAL A 48 1.17 5.55 6.50
CA VAL A 48 2.44 4.89 6.82
C VAL A 48 2.31 4.12 8.13
N ASN A 49 2.64 2.84 8.07
CA ASN A 49 2.72 1.97 9.23
C ASN A 49 4.19 1.71 9.59
N LEU A 50 4.62 2.30 10.71
CA LEU A 50 5.99 2.14 11.22
C LEU A 50 6.27 0.71 11.70
N ALA A 51 5.27 0.02 12.27
CA ALA A 51 5.48 -1.33 12.81
C ALA A 51 5.76 -2.36 11.72
N THR A 52 5.22 -2.15 10.51
CA THR A 52 5.42 -3.03 9.35
C THR A 52 6.34 -2.42 8.30
N GLU A 53 6.88 -1.23 8.55
CA GLU A 53 7.74 -0.47 7.63
C GLU A 53 7.12 -0.31 6.23
N THR A 54 5.82 -0.05 6.19
CA THR A 54 5.04 0.02 4.94
C THR A 54 4.30 1.31 4.77
N ALA A 55 4.18 1.77 3.52
CA ALA A 55 3.38 2.91 3.14
C ALA A 55 2.32 2.48 2.12
N GLU A 56 1.05 2.59 2.48
CA GLU A 56 -0.09 2.34 1.60
C GLU A 56 -0.45 3.64 0.88
N VAL A 57 -0.50 3.60 -0.45
CA VAL A 57 -0.80 4.74 -1.29
C VAL A 57 -2.03 4.45 -2.14
N ARG A 58 -2.99 5.36 -2.09
CA ARG A 58 -4.23 5.32 -2.87
C ARG A 58 -4.24 6.48 -3.84
N TRP A 59 -4.64 6.26 -5.07
CA TRP A 59 -4.71 7.31 -6.09
C TRP A 59 -6.14 7.49 -6.61
N SER A 60 -6.48 8.74 -6.95
CA SER A 60 -7.81 9.08 -7.50
C SER A 60 -7.91 8.75 -8.98
N VAL A 61 -6.76 8.64 -9.67
CA VAL A 61 -6.70 8.42 -11.12
C VAL A 61 -5.72 7.28 -11.41
N PRO A 62 -6.09 6.28 -12.22
CA PRO A 62 -5.15 5.25 -12.68
C PRO A 62 -4.06 5.90 -13.53
N GLY A 63 -2.80 5.50 -13.31
CA GLY A 63 -1.63 6.07 -13.99
C GLY A 63 -0.72 6.93 -13.11
N THR A 64 -0.86 6.86 -11.78
CA THR A 64 0.15 7.41 -10.86
C THR A 64 1.46 6.67 -11.07
N ASP A 65 2.52 7.43 -11.33
CA ASP A 65 3.83 6.88 -11.63
C ASP A 65 4.50 6.36 -10.35
N VAL A 66 4.76 5.05 -10.31
CA VAL A 66 5.38 4.40 -9.15
C VAL A 66 6.81 4.92 -8.92
N ALA A 67 7.54 5.24 -9.98
CA ALA A 67 8.88 5.80 -9.85
C ALA A 67 8.84 7.21 -9.25
N ALA A 68 7.79 8.01 -9.51
CA ALA A 68 7.58 9.29 -8.84
C ALA A 68 7.34 9.14 -7.33
N LEU A 69 6.62 8.09 -6.91
CA LEU A 69 6.42 7.77 -5.48
C LEU A 69 7.74 7.38 -4.82
N THR A 70 8.49 6.46 -5.42
CA THR A 70 9.82 6.07 -4.91
C THR A 70 10.76 7.26 -4.83
N ALA A 71 10.83 8.09 -5.88
CA ALA A 71 11.66 9.29 -5.91
C ALA A 71 11.26 10.33 -4.85
N ALA A 72 9.97 10.43 -4.51
CA ALA A 72 9.51 11.31 -3.44
C ALA A 72 10.01 10.84 -2.06
N VAL A 73 10.02 9.53 -1.83
CA VAL A 73 10.54 8.92 -0.60
C VAL A 73 12.06 9.04 -0.52
N GLU A 74 12.77 8.84 -1.64
CA GLU A 74 14.22 9.06 -1.74
C GLU A 74 14.61 10.50 -1.47
N LYS A 75 13.86 11.47 -1.99
CA LYS A 75 14.06 12.90 -1.68
C LYS A 75 13.81 13.23 -0.21
N ALA A 76 12.99 12.43 0.49
CA ALA A 76 12.80 12.55 1.93
C ALA A 76 13.93 11.89 2.75
N GLY A 77 14.86 11.18 2.09
CA GLY A 77 16.02 10.54 2.69
C GLY A 77 15.85 9.06 3.02
N TYR A 78 14.84 8.39 2.45
CA TYR A 78 14.53 7.00 2.73
C TYR A 78 14.52 6.18 1.44
N LYS A 79 14.73 4.86 1.53
CA LYS A 79 14.59 3.97 0.37
C LYS A 79 13.20 3.37 0.34
N ALA A 80 12.61 3.26 -0.84
CA ALA A 80 11.30 2.65 -1.01
C ALA A 80 11.28 1.69 -2.19
N HIS A 81 10.62 0.55 -2.01
CA HIS A 81 10.43 -0.46 -3.03
C HIS A 81 8.97 -0.87 -3.11
N LEU A 82 8.50 -1.24 -4.30
CA LEU A 82 7.15 -1.75 -4.48
C LEU A 82 6.99 -3.05 -3.68
N ARG A 83 6.11 -3.03 -2.67
CA ARG A 83 5.71 -4.25 -1.99
C ARG A 83 4.72 -4.94 -2.91
N GLN A 84 5.07 -6.16 -3.34
CA GLN A 84 4.11 -7.02 -3.99
C GLN A 84 3.09 -7.44 -2.93
N GLU A 85 2.04 -6.64 -2.78
CA GLU A 85 0.86 -7.09 -2.06
C GLU A 85 0.29 -8.24 -2.88
N THR A 86 0.46 -9.47 -2.39
CA THR A 86 -0.44 -10.55 -2.78
C THR A 86 -1.83 -10.07 -2.36
N PRO A 87 -2.76 -9.79 -3.30
CA PRO A 87 -4.01 -9.15 -2.94
C PRO A 87 -4.75 -10.02 -1.91
N PRO A 88 -5.15 -9.49 -0.75
CA PRO A 88 -6.04 -10.20 0.17
C PRO A 88 -7.42 -10.26 -0.49
N GLY A 89 -7.65 -11.29 -1.30
CA GLY A 89 -8.91 -11.49 -2.02
C GLY A 89 -8.80 -12.16 -3.39
N VAL A 90 -7.61 -12.26 -3.98
CA VAL A 90 -7.38 -13.22 -5.08
C VAL A 90 -6.68 -14.43 -4.48
N ALA A 91 -7.47 -15.30 -3.85
CA ALA A 91 -7.01 -16.68 -3.76
C ALA A 91 -6.65 -17.09 -5.20
N PRO A 92 -5.42 -17.55 -5.49
CA PRO A 92 -5.15 -18.12 -6.79
C PRO A 92 -6.19 -19.22 -6.95
N THR A 93 -7.14 -19.02 -7.85
CA THR A 93 -7.95 -20.11 -8.37
C THR A 93 -7.00 -20.93 -9.25
N VAL A 94 -6.04 -21.60 -8.60
CA VAL A 94 -5.68 -22.94 -9.00
C VAL A 94 -6.91 -23.76 -8.66
N SER A 95 -7.91 -23.63 -9.55
CA SER A 95 -9.00 -24.57 -9.60
C SER A 95 -8.35 -25.92 -9.87
N ALA A 96 -8.50 -26.79 -8.87
CA ALA A 96 -8.78 -28.20 -9.08
C ALA A 96 -7.67 -29.00 -9.80
N ASN A 97 -6.82 -29.63 -8.99
CA ASN A 97 -6.32 -31.00 -9.18
C ASN A 97 -6.27 -31.53 -10.62
N ALA A 98 -5.13 -31.36 -11.28
CA ALA A 98 -4.90 -32.02 -12.56
C ALA A 98 -4.67 -33.54 -12.43
N TRP A 99 -4.09 -34.10 -11.35
CA TRP A 99 -3.76 -35.55 -11.29
C TRP A 99 -4.00 -36.18 -9.90
N TRP A 100 -5.20 -36.75 -9.68
CA TRP A 100 -5.43 -37.84 -8.71
C TRP A 100 -5.88 -39.07 -9.51
N PRO A 101 -5.24 -40.25 -9.35
CA PRO A 101 -5.58 -41.43 -10.15
C PRO A 101 -6.86 -42.10 -9.63
N VAL A 102 -7.78 -42.38 -10.56
CA VAL A 102 -8.98 -43.21 -10.36
C VAL A 102 -8.61 -44.66 -10.07
#